data_AF-A0A933NMY1-F1
#
_entry.id   AF-A0A933NMY1-F1
#
_cell.length_a   1.000
_cell.length_b   1.000
_cell.length_c   1.000
_cell.angle_alpha   90.00
_cell.angle_beta   90.00
_cell.angle_gamma   90.00
#
_symmetry.space_group_name_H-M   'P 1'
#
loop_
_entity.id
_entity.type
_entity.pdbx_description
1 polymer ?
#
loop_
_entity_poly.entity_id
_entity_poly.type
_entity_poly.pdbx_seq_one_letter_code
_entity_poly.pdbx_strand_id
1 'polypeptide(L)'
;MKPSAKPTPTRAARRRARPDDLSRVLEQSRTLENLRRAFAEESTLVFRYLYYASLAQFEGLEQHAQLFRRIAEGGGTSVLGCFDYLKLGGDPDSGITVGGTFKNLESLLSSETRQYAETYPEMSKTARQEGFPDIAAWFDTLEKLKRSHARKLRRLG
;
A
#
# COMPACT_ATOMS: atom_id res chain seq x y z
N MET A 1 12.65 -20.10 32.60
CA MET A 1 12.32 -20.91 31.41
C MET A 1 12.52 -20.04 30.17
N LYS A 2 13.43 -20.40 29.24
CA LYS A 2 13.56 -19.69 27.96
C LYS A 2 12.49 -20.20 26.99
N PRO A 3 11.83 -19.34 26.19
CA PRO A 3 10.87 -19.80 25.20
C PRO A 3 11.60 -20.55 24.09
N SER A 4 11.20 -21.80 23.86
CA SER A 4 11.72 -22.63 22.78
C SER A 4 11.26 -22.06 21.45
N ALA A 5 12.20 -21.51 20.66
CA ALA A 5 11.91 -21.08 19.30
C ALA A 5 11.56 -22.30 18.44
N LYS A 6 10.41 -22.27 17.77
CA LYS A 6 10.02 -23.31 16.81
C LYS A 6 11.00 -23.32 15.62
N PRO A 7 11.41 -24.49 15.13
CA PRO A 7 12.37 -24.58 14.04
C PRO A 7 11.77 -24.04 12.74
N THR A 8 12.55 -23.20 12.04
CA THR A 8 12.18 -22.66 10.72
C THR A 8 12.28 -23.77 9.66
N PRO A 9 11.25 -23.99 8.83
CA PRO A 9 11.26 -25.06 7.83
C PRO A 9 12.33 -24.83 6.74
N THR A 10 12.98 -25.93 6.34
CA THR A 10 14.06 -25.97 5.34
C THR A 10 13.57 -25.59 3.93
N ARG A 11 14.51 -25.14 3.08
CA ARG A 11 14.24 -24.69 1.70
C ARG A 11 13.54 -25.75 0.84
N ALA A 12 13.81 -27.03 1.10
CA ALA A 12 13.18 -28.16 0.40
C ALA A 12 11.72 -28.40 0.84
N ALA A 13 11.40 -28.17 2.12
CA ALA A 13 10.02 -28.30 2.63
C ALA A 13 9.10 -27.20 2.08
N ARG A 14 9.62 -25.97 1.91
CA ARG A 14 8.87 -24.86 1.29
C ARG A 14 8.49 -25.12 -0.18
N ARG A 15 9.28 -25.88 -0.93
CA ARG A 15 8.96 -26.27 -2.33
C ARG A 15 7.86 -27.34 -2.44
N ARG A 16 7.47 -27.99 -1.34
CA ARG A 16 6.43 -29.04 -1.31
C ARG A 16 5.17 -28.63 -0.53
N ALA A 17 5.15 -27.41 0.01
CA ALA A 17 4.03 -26.88 0.77
C ALA A 17 2.85 -26.56 -0.16
N ARG A 18 1.63 -26.88 0.27
CA ARG A 18 0.41 -26.43 -0.44
C ARG A 18 0.32 -24.90 -0.34
N PRO A 19 -0.34 -24.21 -1.28
CA PRO A 19 -0.50 -22.75 -1.24
C PRO A 19 -0.97 -22.21 0.13
N ASP A 20 -1.90 -22.91 0.77
CA ASP A 20 -2.44 -22.54 2.09
C ASP A 20 -1.39 -22.66 3.23
N ASP A 21 -0.46 -23.61 3.11
CA ASP A 21 0.62 -23.82 4.08
C ASP A 21 1.71 -22.73 3.92
N LEU A 22 1.94 -22.27 2.69
CA LEU A 22 2.84 -21.13 2.43
C LEU A 22 2.27 -19.81 2.94
N SER A 23 0.98 -19.57 2.76
CA SER A 23 0.27 -18.38 3.30
C SER A 23 0.44 -18.30 4.82
N ARG A 24 0.11 -19.38 5.53
CA ARG A 24 0.22 -19.45 7.00
C ARG A 24 1.65 -19.26 7.50
N VAL A 25 2.64 -19.83 6.80
CA VAL A 25 4.06 -19.65 7.14
C VAL A 25 4.50 -18.21 6.90
N LEU A 26 4.01 -17.56 5.84
CA LEU A 26 4.31 -16.16 5.54
C LEU A 26 3.74 -15.22 6.59
N GLU A 27 2.47 -15.40 6.97
CA GLU A 27 1.77 -14.59 7.99
C GLU A 27 2.50 -14.50 9.32
N GLN A 28 3.17 -15.58 9.73
CA GLN A 28 3.88 -15.66 11.01
C GLN A 28 5.36 -15.26 10.91
N SER A 29 5.80 -14.75 9.75
CA SER A 29 7.20 -14.49 9.48
C SER A 29 7.54 -13.00 9.48
N ARG A 30 8.80 -12.69 9.85
CA ARG A 30 9.41 -11.38 9.60
C ARG A 30 9.50 -11.04 8.10
N THR A 31 9.37 -12.03 7.23
CA THR A 31 9.34 -11.81 5.77
C THR A 31 8.09 -11.06 5.35
N LEU A 32 6.93 -11.30 5.97
CA LEU A 32 5.72 -10.54 5.66
C LEU A 32 5.88 -9.05 6.00
N GLU A 33 6.47 -8.74 7.16
CA GLU A 33 6.77 -7.36 7.55
C GLU A 33 7.75 -6.69 6.58
N ASN A 34 8.83 -7.41 6.18
CA ASN A 34 9.77 -6.92 5.19
C ASN A 34 9.11 -6.65 3.83
N LEU A 35 8.16 -7.50 3.40
CA LEU A 35 7.41 -7.29 2.16
C LEU A 35 6.49 -6.07 2.25
N ARG A 36 5.81 -5.86 3.39
CA ARG A 36 4.97 -4.67 3.61
C ARG A 36 5.82 -3.39 3.55
N ARG A 37 7.00 -3.42 4.19
CA ARG A 37 7.95 -2.30 4.15
C ARG A 37 8.45 -2.05 2.73
N ALA A 38 8.90 -3.09 2.02
CA ALA A 38 9.36 -2.96 0.65
C ALA A 38 8.26 -2.41 -0.27
N PHE A 39 7.02 -2.91 -0.15
CA PHE A 39 5.89 -2.38 -0.90
C PHE A 39 5.65 -0.88 -0.62
N ALA A 40 5.70 -0.46 0.64
CA ALA A 40 5.53 0.95 1.01
C ALA A 40 6.69 1.85 0.53
N GLU A 41 7.94 1.37 0.66
CA GLU A 41 9.15 2.08 0.23
C GLU A 41 9.19 2.24 -1.29
N GLU A 42 8.98 1.17 -2.06
CA GLU A 42 8.93 1.19 -3.52
C GLU A 42 7.78 2.07 -4.03
N SER A 43 6.58 1.97 -3.42
CA SER A 43 5.43 2.80 -3.79
C SER A 43 5.74 4.29 -3.59
N THR A 44 6.33 4.63 -2.44
CA THR A 44 6.72 6.01 -2.12
C THR A 44 7.83 6.50 -3.03
N LEU A 45 8.81 5.64 -3.38
CA LEU A 45 9.91 5.98 -4.26
C LEU A 45 9.42 6.32 -5.67
N VAL A 46 8.49 5.53 -6.22
CA VAL A 46 7.85 5.81 -7.53
C VAL A 46 7.18 7.19 -7.52
N PHE A 47 6.37 7.50 -6.51
CA PHE A 47 5.70 8.80 -6.42
C PHE A 47 6.67 9.97 -6.20
N ARG A 48 7.78 9.75 -5.48
CA ARG A 48 8.85 10.76 -5.35
C ARG A 48 9.52 11.05 -6.69
N TYR A 49 9.83 10.05 -7.49
CA TYR A 49 10.35 10.27 -8.85
C TYR A 49 9.36 11.05 -9.72
N LEU A 50 8.06 10.77 -9.65
CA LEU A 50 7.05 11.54 -10.38
C LEU A 50 7.00 13.01 -9.93
N TYR A 51 7.04 13.25 -8.62
CA TYR A 51 7.09 14.61 -8.08
C TYR A 51 8.35 15.36 -8.54
N TYR A 52 9.53 14.73 -8.44
CA TYR A 52 10.79 15.32 -8.90
C TYR A 52 10.82 15.52 -10.41
N ALA A 53 10.14 14.68 -11.19
CA ALA A 53 9.99 14.89 -12.62
C ALA A 53 9.21 16.18 -12.92
N SER A 54 8.12 16.43 -12.20
CA SER A 54 7.36 17.67 -12.33
C SER A 54 8.17 18.90 -11.91
N LEU A 55 8.95 18.80 -10.83
CA LEU A 55 9.84 19.87 -10.38
C LEU A 55 10.92 20.17 -11.42
N ALA A 56 11.63 19.14 -11.90
CA ALA A 56 12.67 19.29 -12.93
C ALA A 56 12.11 19.88 -14.24
N GLN A 57 10.88 19.54 -14.60
CA GLN A 57 10.22 20.15 -15.76
C GLN A 57 9.98 21.65 -15.55
N PHE A 58 9.51 22.05 -14.36
CA PHE A 58 9.31 23.46 -14.03
C PHE A 58 10.64 24.25 -14.04
N GLU A 59 11.73 23.61 -13.65
CA GLU A 59 13.08 24.17 -13.68
C GLU A 59 13.71 24.21 -15.11
N GLY A 60 13.03 23.67 -16.13
CA GLY A 60 13.55 23.58 -17.50
C GLY A 60 14.61 22.48 -17.70
N LEU A 61 14.78 21.57 -16.73
CA LEU A 61 15.75 20.48 -16.75
C LEU A 61 15.16 19.22 -17.43
N GLU A 62 14.84 19.33 -18.72
CA GLU A 62 14.09 18.33 -19.47
C GLU A 62 14.69 16.91 -19.43
N GLN A 63 16.01 16.77 -19.53
CA GLN A 63 16.67 15.46 -19.46
C GLN A 63 16.48 14.77 -18.09
N HIS A 64 16.48 15.55 -17.00
CA HIS A 64 16.26 15.04 -15.65
C HIS A 64 14.81 14.63 -15.46
N ALA A 65 13.86 15.47 -15.93
CA ALA A 65 12.44 15.16 -15.89
C ALA A 65 12.14 13.83 -16.63
N GLN A 66 12.70 13.64 -17.83
CA GLN A 66 12.54 12.40 -18.60
C GLN A 66 13.16 11.19 -17.90
N LEU A 67 14.35 11.34 -17.30
CA LEU A 67 14.97 10.26 -16.54
C LEU A 67 14.09 9.83 -15.36
N PHE A 68 13.62 10.78 -14.55
CA PHE A 68 12.79 10.48 -13.39
C PHE A 68 11.46 9.83 -13.77
N ARG A 69 10.80 10.27 -14.86
CA ARG A 69 9.59 9.60 -15.37
C ARG A 69 9.85 8.15 -15.75
N ARG A 70 10.91 7.90 -16.53
CA ARG A 70 11.27 6.53 -16.95
C ARG A 70 11.55 5.62 -15.77
N ILE A 71 12.22 6.13 -14.73
CA ILE A 71 12.46 5.35 -13.51
C ILE A 71 11.14 5.05 -12.78
N ALA A 72 10.26 6.04 -12.65
CA ALA A 72 8.94 5.84 -12.03
C ALA A 72 8.07 4.81 -12.80
N GLU A 73 8.06 4.89 -14.14
CA GLU A 73 7.37 3.94 -15.02
C GLU A 73 7.89 2.51 -14.83
N GLY A 74 9.21 2.32 -14.74
CA GLY A 74 9.81 1.02 -14.45
C GLY A 74 9.51 0.49 -13.05
N GLY A 75 9.44 1.38 -12.05
CA GLY A 75 9.21 1.03 -10.64
C GLY A 75 7.83 0.41 -10.36
N GLY A 76 6.85 0.61 -11.24
CA GLY A 76 5.56 -0.08 -11.15
C GLY A 76 5.69 -1.60 -11.09
N THR A 77 6.69 -2.18 -11.78
CA THR A 77 6.96 -3.62 -11.74
C THR A 77 7.42 -4.08 -10.35
N SER A 78 8.28 -3.30 -9.67
CA SER A 78 8.74 -3.60 -8.31
C SER A 78 7.59 -3.58 -7.31
N VAL A 79 6.72 -2.57 -7.40
CA VAL A 79 5.54 -2.42 -6.53
C VAL A 79 4.56 -3.59 -6.73
N LEU A 80 4.21 -3.90 -7.97
CA LEU A 80 3.31 -5.01 -8.30
C LEU A 80 3.91 -6.37 -7.91
N GLY A 81 5.22 -6.56 -8.11
CA GLY A 81 5.92 -7.76 -7.68
C GLY A 81 5.90 -7.95 -6.15
N CYS A 82 6.02 -6.87 -5.36
CA CYS A 82 5.83 -6.95 -3.91
C CYS A 82 4.39 -7.35 -3.56
N PHE A 83 3.39 -6.76 -4.23
CA PHE A 83 1.98 -7.07 -4.01
C PHE A 83 1.64 -8.54 -4.35
N ASP A 84 2.28 -9.12 -5.36
CA ASP A 84 2.10 -10.53 -5.73
C ASP A 84 2.48 -11.52 -4.63
N TYR A 85 3.42 -11.16 -3.75
CA TYR A 85 3.73 -11.95 -2.55
C TYR A 85 2.84 -11.58 -1.38
N LEU A 86 2.54 -10.29 -1.19
CA LEU A 86 1.67 -9.83 -0.10
C LEU A 86 0.28 -10.44 -0.16
N LYS A 87 -0.29 -10.56 -1.37
CA LYS A 87 -1.64 -11.09 -1.57
C LYS A 87 -1.84 -12.52 -1.05
N LEU A 88 -0.75 -13.28 -0.84
CA LEU A 88 -0.79 -14.59 -0.19
C LEU A 88 -1.26 -14.53 1.27
N GLY A 89 -1.02 -13.41 1.96
CA GLY A 89 -1.53 -13.11 3.30
C GLY A 89 -2.72 -12.15 3.29
N GLY A 90 -3.34 -11.93 2.13
CA GLY A 90 -4.41 -10.96 1.93
C GLY A 90 -3.93 -9.56 1.53
N ASP A 91 -4.90 -8.66 1.35
CA ASP A 91 -4.65 -7.27 1.03
C ASP A 91 -3.88 -6.59 2.19
N PRO A 92 -2.79 -5.87 1.92
CA PRO A 92 -1.94 -5.31 2.97
C PRO A 92 -2.60 -4.22 3.80
N ASP A 93 -3.69 -3.60 3.32
CA ASP A 93 -4.40 -2.50 3.98
C ASP A 93 -5.72 -2.96 4.62
N SER A 94 -6.51 -3.79 3.94
CA SER A 94 -7.79 -4.28 4.47
C SER A 94 -7.69 -5.62 5.21
N GLY A 95 -6.64 -6.41 4.92
CA GLY A 95 -6.50 -7.80 5.39
C GLY A 95 -7.44 -8.79 4.70
N ILE A 96 -8.35 -8.33 3.82
CA ILE A 96 -9.26 -9.20 3.08
C ILE A 96 -8.46 -9.99 2.05
N THR A 97 -8.70 -11.30 1.95
CA THR A 97 -8.00 -12.14 0.97
C THR A 97 -8.22 -11.61 -0.44
N VAL A 98 -7.13 -11.38 -1.18
CA VAL A 98 -7.18 -10.98 -2.59
C VAL A 98 -7.74 -12.13 -3.43
N GLY A 99 -8.68 -11.84 -4.33
CA GLY A 99 -9.34 -12.85 -5.16
C GLY A 99 -9.86 -12.27 -6.46
N GLY A 100 -11.05 -12.73 -6.88
CA GLY A 100 -11.74 -12.16 -8.04
C GLY A 100 -12.17 -10.71 -7.79
N THR A 101 -12.54 -10.01 -8.86
CA THR A 101 -12.85 -8.57 -8.84
C THR A 101 -13.85 -8.18 -7.74
N PHE A 102 -14.92 -8.94 -7.52
CA PHE A 102 -15.90 -8.64 -6.47
C PHE A 102 -15.31 -8.68 -5.05
N LYS A 103 -14.38 -9.59 -4.78
CA LYS A 103 -13.68 -9.65 -3.49
C LYS A 103 -12.69 -8.49 -3.34
N ASN A 104 -12.04 -8.10 -4.42
CA ASN A 104 -11.15 -6.95 -4.42
C ASN A 104 -11.94 -5.63 -4.26
N LEU A 105 -13.17 -5.55 -4.78
CA LEU A 105 -14.08 -4.43 -4.53
C LEU A 105 -14.44 -4.31 -3.04
N GLU A 106 -14.71 -5.43 -2.36
CA GLU A 106 -14.94 -5.46 -0.91
C GLU A 106 -13.71 -4.96 -0.14
N SER A 107 -12.51 -5.46 -0.50
CA SER A 107 -11.22 -4.99 0.06
C SER A 107 -11.08 -3.47 -0.05
N LEU A 108 -11.22 -2.94 -1.27
CA LEU A 108 -11.10 -1.50 -1.52
C LEU A 108 -12.18 -0.69 -0.82
N LEU A 109 -13.42 -1.18 -0.76
CA LEU A 109 -14.51 -0.50 -0.08
C LEU A 109 -14.27 -0.41 1.44
N SER A 110 -13.72 -1.46 2.04
CA SER A 110 -13.32 -1.48 3.45
C SER A 110 -12.25 -0.41 3.73
N SER A 111 -11.19 -0.39 2.93
CA SER A 111 -10.10 0.60 3.00
C SER A 111 -10.59 2.04 2.82
N GLU A 112 -11.33 2.31 1.74
CA GLU A 112 -11.87 3.64 1.44
C GLU A 112 -12.83 4.10 2.56
N THR A 113 -13.63 3.18 3.12
CA THR A 113 -14.56 3.48 4.23
C THR A 113 -13.85 3.89 5.50
N ARG A 114 -12.87 3.11 5.95
CA ARG A 114 -12.03 3.47 7.09
C ARG A 114 -11.35 4.82 6.88
N GLN A 115 -10.82 5.07 5.67
CA GLN A 115 -10.11 6.31 5.37
C GLN A 115 -10.99 7.56 5.50
N TYR A 116 -12.21 7.56 4.94
CA TYR A 116 -13.09 8.74 5.06
C TYR A 116 -13.84 8.83 6.41
N ALA A 117 -14.09 7.70 7.08
CA ALA A 117 -14.84 7.70 8.34
C ALA A 117 -13.96 8.04 9.55
N GLU A 118 -12.69 7.63 9.51
CA GLU A 118 -11.80 7.66 10.68
C GLU A 118 -10.47 8.35 10.35
N THR A 119 -9.69 7.80 9.42
CA THR A 119 -8.28 8.21 9.23
C THR A 119 -8.09 9.68 8.87
N TYR A 120 -8.73 10.16 7.79
CA TYR A 120 -8.55 11.55 7.36
C TYR A 120 -9.22 12.57 8.30
N PRO A 121 -10.42 12.31 8.87
CA PRO A 121 -10.96 13.13 9.94
C PRO A 121 -10.02 13.30 11.14
N GLU A 122 -9.39 12.23 11.62
CA GLU A 122 -8.43 12.28 12.72
C GLU A 122 -7.18 13.08 12.36
N MET A 123 -6.57 12.81 11.20
CA MET A 123 -5.41 13.56 10.70
C MET A 123 -5.71 15.06 10.55
N SER A 124 -6.89 15.39 10.02
CA SER A 124 -7.36 16.76 9.88
C SER A 124 -7.54 17.45 11.23
N LYS A 125 -8.08 16.75 12.24
CA LYS A 125 -8.20 17.25 13.61
C LYS A 125 -6.83 17.53 14.22
N THR A 126 -5.90 16.59 14.13
CA THR A 126 -4.52 16.74 14.64
C THR A 126 -3.83 17.93 13.99
N ALA A 127 -3.90 18.06 12.66
CA ALA A 127 -3.30 19.20 11.94
C ALA A 127 -3.85 20.56 12.41
N ARG A 128 -5.15 20.68 12.71
CA ARG A 128 -5.71 21.92 13.29
C ARG A 128 -5.19 22.18 14.71
N GLN A 129 -5.09 21.15 15.54
CA GLN A 129 -4.60 21.26 16.91
C GLN A 129 -3.13 21.70 16.97
N GLU A 130 -2.33 21.27 16.00
CA GLU A 130 -0.91 21.62 15.87
C GLU A 130 -0.67 22.93 15.11
N GLY A 131 -1.71 23.60 14.62
CA GLY A 131 -1.60 24.91 13.96
C GLY A 131 -1.28 24.86 12.46
N PHE A 132 -1.62 23.77 11.77
CA PHE A 132 -1.44 23.59 10.33
C PHE A 132 -2.78 23.61 9.56
N PRO A 133 -3.43 24.78 9.41
CA PRO A 133 -4.77 24.89 8.81
C PRO A 133 -4.83 24.43 7.35
N ASP A 134 -3.80 24.71 6.55
CA ASP A 134 -3.77 24.31 5.14
C ASP A 134 -3.64 22.79 4.98
N ILE A 135 -2.86 22.14 5.84
CA ILE A 135 -2.71 20.67 5.86
C ILE A 135 -4.03 20.03 6.33
N ALA A 136 -4.71 20.61 7.31
CA ALA A 136 -6.03 20.14 7.72
C ALA A 136 -7.06 20.24 6.58
N ALA A 137 -7.09 21.36 5.86
CA ALA A 137 -7.98 21.54 4.71
C ALA A 137 -7.65 20.54 3.57
N TRP A 138 -6.37 20.22 3.40
CA TRP A 138 -5.94 19.16 2.49
C TRP A 138 -6.47 17.78 2.92
N PHE A 139 -6.34 17.42 4.21
CA PHE A 139 -6.91 16.17 4.73
C PHE A 139 -8.44 16.11 4.62
N ASP A 140 -9.16 17.21 4.82
CA ASP A 140 -10.61 17.27 4.57
C ASP A 140 -10.94 17.00 3.08
N THR A 141 -10.09 17.46 2.18
CA THR A 141 -10.26 17.20 0.74
C THR A 141 -10.04 15.72 0.42
N LEU A 142 -9.06 15.09 1.06
CA LEU A 142 -8.84 13.64 0.94
C LEU A 142 -10.02 12.86 1.51
N GLU A 143 -10.57 13.23 2.67
CA GLU A 143 -11.79 12.61 3.23
C GLU A 143 -12.93 12.60 2.19
N LYS A 144 -13.24 13.75 1.60
CA LYS A 144 -14.30 13.88 0.57
C LYS A 144 -14.02 13.02 -0.65
N LEU A 145 -12.76 12.96 -1.09
CA LEU A 145 -12.32 12.14 -2.21
C LEU A 145 -12.56 10.65 -1.93
N LYS A 146 -12.14 10.17 -0.77
CA LYS A 146 -12.31 8.77 -0.35
C LYS A 146 -13.77 8.38 -0.18
N ARG A 147 -14.59 9.27 0.37
CA ARG A 147 -16.05 9.11 0.41
C ARG A 147 -16.64 8.98 -1.00
N SER A 148 -16.11 9.73 -1.96
CA SER A 148 -16.52 9.65 -3.37
C SER A 148 -16.13 8.31 -4.00
N HIS A 149 -14.91 7.81 -3.75
CA HIS A 149 -14.46 6.50 -4.19
C HIS A 149 -15.33 5.37 -3.62
N ALA A 150 -15.58 5.37 -2.31
CA ALA A 150 -16.44 4.39 -1.67
C ALA A 150 -17.86 4.35 -2.30
N ARG A 151 -18.42 5.52 -2.67
CA ARG A 151 -19.69 5.57 -3.41
C ARG A 151 -19.61 4.95 -4.80
N LYS A 152 -18.49 5.12 -5.52
CA LYS A 152 -18.28 4.50 -6.84
C LYS A 152 -18.14 2.98 -6.73
N LEU A 153 -17.35 2.50 -5.76
CA LEU A 153 -17.15 1.08 -5.50
C LEU A 153 -18.48 0.38 -5.14
N ARG A 154 -19.31 0.99 -4.28
CA ARG A 154 -20.65 0.48 -3.92
C ARG A 154 -21.63 0.35 -5.09
N ARG A 155 -21.37 1.00 -6.23
CA ARG A 155 -22.21 0.85 -7.43
C ARG A 155 -21.81 -0.33 -8.31
N LEU A 156 -20.60 -0.86 -8.11
CA LEU A 156 -20.03 -1.96 -8.89
C LEU A 156 -20.08 -3.30 -8.14
N GLY A 157 -20.24 -3.28 -6.81
CA GLY A 157 -20.48 -4.45 -5.98
C GLY A 157 -21.96 -4.74 -5.84
#